data_AF-A0A517LX87-F1
#
_entry.id   AF-A0A517LX87-F1
#
_cell.length_a   1.000
_cell.length_b   1.000
_cell.length_c   1.000
_cell.angle_alpha   90.00
_cell.angle_beta   90.00
_cell.angle_gamma   90.00
#
_symmetry.space_group_name_H-M   'P 1'
#
loop_
_entity.id
_entity.type
_entity.pdbx_description
1 polymer ?
#
loop_
_entity_poly.entity_id
_entity_poly.type
_entity_poly.pdbx_seq_one_letter_code
_entity_poly.pdbx_strand_id
1 'polypeptide(L)'
;MRRFSALRSHAMLLAFALPIFLSTASLAAAEGYAVSVAADRDDAIYDSGEAAAFVISVTRGDQPVTDGKLTYVVDDFLRSGKSGGYPEGEASLDGKPVRVAVKSDKPNVLRCQVTYTPAEGKPIRRLAGLAFSPTEIEPSMPVPDDFDAFWADQKRQLAEVEITPTLTPVEQKNNKIACFDVQVPCLGGAPVSGYFAKPVAAEEKSLPAILWVHGAGVRSSSLYAATKGANAGMLSMDINAHGIPNGKPAEFYAQQSGGPLKNYRFAGRDSRDTIYFRGMFLRLVRAIDFLTMQPEWNGREVIVIGHSQGGGQALVAGGLDPRVTLIASGVPAICDHTGNVADRVNGWPKLVPNGPDGKPEPAALEASRYVDSVNFASRCKADAIMSVGFVDVTCPPTSCYAAYNALLGEKTMISEPLMGHNAPKHIHKAFFDRVLQHVEQSQPAAAK
;
A
#
# COMPACT_ATOMS: atom_id res chain seq x y z
N MET A 1 -59.17 -37.82 -5.37
CA MET A 1 -59.61 -37.59 -6.76
C MET A 1 -59.41 -36.12 -7.10
N ARG A 2 -58.52 -35.86 -8.07
CA ARG A 2 -58.45 -34.70 -9.00
C ARG A 2 -59.06 -33.37 -8.52
N ARG A 3 -58.23 -32.32 -8.48
CA ARG A 3 -58.15 -31.35 -9.59
C ARG A 3 -56.94 -30.43 -9.42
N PHE A 4 -56.09 -30.49 -10.44
CA PHE A 4 -55.02 -29.54 -10.74
C PHE A 4 -55.64 -28.16 -11.03
N SER A 5 -55.07 -27.10 -10.46
CA SER A 5 -55.14 -25.77 -11.05
C SER A 5 -53.71 -25.24 -11.19
N ALA A 6 -53.28 -25.21 -12.45
CA ALA A 6 -52.05 -24.58 -12.89
C ALA A 6 -52.22 -23.05 -12.81
N LEU A 7 -51.43 -22.38 -11.97
CA LEU A 7 -51.15 -20.97 -12.15
C LEU A 7 -49.78 -20.84 -12.82
N ARG A 8 -49.81 -20.58 -14.12
CA ARG A 8 -48.68 -20.09 -14.90
C ARG A 8 -48.37 -18.66 -14.47
N SER A 9 -47.50 -18.49 -13.49
CA SER A 9 -46.89 -17.20 -13.20
C SER A 9 -45.82 -16.94 -14.26
N HIS A 10 -46.14 -16.08 -15.22
CA HIS A 10 -45.16 -15.49 -16.14
C HIS A 10 -44.20 -14.64 -15.30
N ALA A 11 -43.04 -15.20 -14.93
CA ALA A 11 -41.93 -14.41 -14.43
C ALA A 11 -41.36 -13.62 -15.62
N MET A 12 -41.85 -12.39 -15.76
CA MET A 12 -41.30 -11.37 -16.63
C MET A 12 -39.82 -11.19 -16.24
N LEU A 13 -38.90 -11.66 -17.10
CA LEU A 13 -37.47 -11.35 -17.01
C LEU A 13 -37.31 -9.82 -17.18
N LEU A 14 -37.39 -9.09 -16.09
CA LEU A 14 -36.82 -7.75 -16.00
C LEU A 14 -35.31 -7.93 -15.90
N ALA A 15 -34.67 -7.93 -17.07
CA ALA A 15 -33.24 -7.73 -17.19
C ALA A 15 -32.90 -6.35 -16.60
N PHE A 16 -32.55 -6.32 -15.31
CA PHE A 16 -31.86 -5.19 -14.73
C PHE A 16 -30.45 -5.18 -15.31
N ALA A 17 -30.30 -4.52 -16.46
CA ALA A 17 -29.02 -4.07 -16.95
C ALA A 17 -28.45 -3.09 -15.92
N LEU A 18 -27.60 -3.62 -15.03
CA LEU A 18 -26.81 -2.82 -14.12
C LEU A 18 -25.86 -1.98 -14.98
N PRO A 19 -25.91 -0.63 -14.93
CA PRO A 19 -24.95 0.18 -15.66
C PRO A 19 -23.58 -0.09 -15.04
N ILE A 20 -22.74 -0.78 -15.81
CA ILE A 20 -21.31 -0.85 -15.55
C ILE A 20 -20.80 0.59 -15.71
N PHE A 21 -20.65 1.31 -14.60
CA PHE A 21 -19.81 2.49 -14.57
C PHE A 21 -18.37 2.03 -14.74
N LEU A 22 -17.96 1.81 -15.99
CA LEU A 22 -16.57 2.02 -16.36
C LEU A 22 -16.27 3.48 -16.01
N SER A 23 -15.50 3.71 -14.95
CA SER A 23 -14.80 4.97 -14.81
C SER A 23 -13.69 4.98 -15.87
N THR A 24 -14.08 5.20 -17.13
CA THR A 24 -13.24 6.04 -17.98
C THR A 24 -13.13 7.34 -17.22
N ALA A 25 -11.95 7.65 -16.69
CA ALA A 25 -11.63 9.01 -16.32
C ALA A 25 -11.72 9.81 -17.63
N SER A 26 -12.93 10.25 -17.96
CA SER A 26 -13.13 11.31 -18.92
C SER A 26 -12.43 12.50 -18.32
N LEU A 27 -11.26 12.83 -18.88
CA LEU A 27 -10.75 14.18 -18.82
C LEU A 27 -11.85 15.05 -19.43
N ALA A 28 -12.76 15.54 -18.61
CA ALA A 28 -13.42 16.79 -18.89
C ALA A 28 -12.35 17.88 -18.72
N ALA A 29 -11.43 17.94 -19.69
CA ALA A 29 -10.65 19.13 -19.97
C ALA A 29 -11.67 20.28 -20.09
N ALA A 30 -11.38 21.41 -19.47
CA ALA A 30 -12.02 22.65 -19.90
C ALA A 30 -11.80 22.74 -21.42
N GLU A 31 -12.89 22.77 -22.19
CA GLU A 31 -12.94 22.36 -23.60
C GLU A 31 -11.65 22.67 -24.39
N GLY A 32 -10.90 21.60 -24.69
CA GLY A 32 -9.70 21.65 -25.54
C GLY A 32 -8.37 21.88 -24.82
N TYR A 33 -8.30 22.38 -23.59
CA TYR A 33 -7.02 22.65 -22.93
C TYR A 33 -6.42 21.43 -22.21
N ALA A 34 -5.13 21.16 -22.43
CA ALA A 34 -4.35 20.19 -21.69
C ALA A 34 -3.12 20.85 -21.07
N VAL A 35 -2.83 20.53 -19.81
CA VAL A 35 -1.60 20.92 -19.12
C VAL A 35 -0.78 19.66 -18.89
N SER A 36 0.49 19.72 -19.23
CA SER A 36 1.51 18.72 -18.93
C SER A 36 2.57 19.33 -18.01
N VAL A 37 3.00 18.57 -17.02
CA VAL A 37 4.17 18.86 -16.19
C VAL A 37 4.91 17.54 -15.97
N ALA A 38 6.22 17.56 -16.16
CA ALA A 38 7.10 16.41 -15.98
C ALA A 38 8.49 16.90 -15.55
N ALA A 39 9.33 16.00 -15.04
CA ALA A 39 10.76 16.25 -14.92
C ALA A 39 11.39 16.34 -16.32
N ASP A 40 12.58 16.94 -16.42
CA ASP A 40 13.33 17.05 -17.67
C ASP A 40 14.14 15.80 -18.04
N ARG A 41 13.98 14.71 -17.28
CA ARG A 41 14.41 13.34 -17.59
C ARG A 41 13.30 12.34 -17.24
N ASP A 42 13.30 11.18 -17.89
CA ASP A 42 12.21 10.22 -17.81
C ASP A 42 12.05 9.54 -16.42
N ASP A 43 13.16 9.19 -15.77
CA ASP A 43 13.12 8.53 -14.45
C ASP A 43 12.85 9.52 -13.29
N ALA A 44 13.00 10.82 -13.55
CA ALA A 44 12.92 11.90 -12.59
C ALA A 44 13.82 11.72 -11.34
N ILE A 45 14.95 11.01 -11.46
CA ILE A 45 15.90 10.78 -10.36
C ILE A 45 17.22 11.48 -10.67
N TYR A 46 17.70 12.27 -9.71
CA TYR A 46 18.88 13.13 -9.82
C TYR A 46 19.81 12.85 -8.65
N ASP A 47 21.10 13.13 -8.80
CA ASP A 47 22.02 13.16 -7.65
C ASP A 47 21.81 14.42 -6.83
N SER A 48 21.98 14.34 -5.50
CA SER A 48 22.01 15.53 -4.65
C SER A 48 23.09 16.50 -5.14
N GLY A 49 22.74 17.77 -5.32
CA GLY A 49 23.62 18.78 -5.91
C GLY A 49 23.47 18.95 -7.43
N GLU A 50 22.84 18.00 -8.13
CA GLU A 50 22.59 18.07 -9.57
C GLU A 50 21.52 19.12 -9.92
N ALA A 51 21.61 19.72 -11.10
CA ALA A 51 20.57 20.61 -11.62
C ALA A 51 19.42 19.79 -12.22
N ALA A 52 18.19 20.10 -11.80
CA ALA A 52 16.98 19.51 -12.34
C ALA A 52 16.02 20.59 -12.87
N ALA A 53 15.05 20.19 -13.67
CA ALA A 53 13.94 21.07 -14.01
C ALA A 53 12.62 20.34 -14.15
N PHE A 54 11.53 21.04 -13.80
CA PHE A 54 10.20 20.69 -14.28
C PHE A 54 9.94 21.40 -15.62
N VAL A 55 9.42 20.66 -16.58
CA VAL A 55 9.02 21.15 -17.90
C VAL A 55 7.50 21.18 -17.96
N ILE A 56 6.95 22.36 -18.21
CA ILE A 56 5.51 22.62 -18.19
C ILE A 56 5.07 23.07 -19.58
N SER A 57 4.05 22.42 -20.13
CA SER A 57 3.46 22.77 -21.42
C SER A 57 1.95 22.89 -21.28
N VAL A 58 1.37 23.86 -21.98
CA VAL A 58 -0.07 24.04 -22.09
C VAL A 58 -0.44 24.01 -23.57
N THR A 59 -1.39 23.13 -23.93
CA THR A 59 -1.90 23.03 -25.30
C THR A 59 -3.40 23.24 -25.33
N ARG A 60 -3.91 23.67 -26.48
CA ARG A 60 -5.32 23.64 -26.85
C ARG A 60 -5.48 22.73 -28.07
N GLY A 61 -6.00 21.51 -27.86
CA GLY A 61 -5.82 20.41 -28.80
C GLY A 61 -4.33 20.10 -28.96
N ASP A 62 -3.86 20.04 -30.21
CA ASP A 62 -2.45 19.77 -30.54
C ASP A 62 -1.59 21.05 -30.65
N GLN A 63 -2.18 22.23 -30.45
CA GLN A 63 -1.48 23.51 -30.60
C GLN A 63 -1.02 24.06 -29.26
N PRO A 64 0.24 24.49 -29.11
CA PRO A 64 0.70 25.21 -27.92
C PRO A 64 -0.09 26.48 -27.67
N VAL A 65 -0.38 26.78 -26.40
CA VAL A 65 -0.99 28.05 -25.99
C VAL A 65 0.09 29.14 -25.99
N THR A 66 -0.20 30.26 -26.64
CA THR A 66 0.77 31.35 -26.88
C THR A 66 0.48 32.62 -26.09
N ASP A 67 -0.55 32.61 -25.25
CA ASP A 67 -0.99 33.74 -24.44
C ASP A 67 -1.55 33.27 -23.08
N GLY A 68 -1.66 34.20 -22.14
CA GLY A 68 -2.07 33.90 -20.77
C GLY A 68 -0.91 33.48 -19.87
N LYS A 69 -1.26 33.06 -18.65
CA LYS A 69 -0.33 32.81 -17.56
C LYS A 69 -0.68 31.52 -16.83
N LEU A 70 0.33 30.82 -16.36
CA LEU A 70 0.19 29.74 -15.39
C LEU A 70 0.87 30.13 -14.08
N THR A 71 0.47 29.50 -12.99
CA THR A 71 1.18 29.56 -11.72
C THR A 71 1.77 28.19 -11.39
N TYR A 72 2.92 28.21 -10.71
CA TYR A 72 3.58 27.00 -10.23
C TYR A 72 4.13 27.20 -8.82
N VAL A 73 4.18 26.11 -8.06
CA VAL A 73 4.83 26.03 -6.75
C VAL A 73 5.57 24.70 -6.67
N VAL A 74 6.86 24.73 -6.35
CA VAL A 74 7.63 23.54 -6.01
C VAL A 74 7.66 23.40 -4.48
N ASP A 75 7.38 22.21 -3.94
CA ASP A 75 7.42 21.96 -2.49
C ASP A 75 7.95 20.56 -2.14
N ASP A 76 8.28 20.37 -0.86
CA ASP A 76 8.79 19.15 -0.24
C ASP A 76 7.75 18.48 0.67
N PHE A 77 6.46 18.68 0.39
CA PHE A 77 5.31 18.16 1.13
C PHE A 77 5.06 18.76 2.51
N LEU A 78 6.05 19.33 3.20
CA LEU A 78 5.90 19.88 4.56
C LEU A 78 4.82 20.95 4.65
N ARG A 79 4.76 21.80 3.61
CA ARG A 79 3.80 22.91 3.52
C ARG A 79 3.13 22.85 2.17
N SER A 80 2.26 21.85 1.97
CA SER A 80 1.55 21.66 0.70
C SER A 80 1.03 22.98 0.11
N GLY A 81 1.50 23.32 -1.10
CA GLY A 81 1.11 24.56 -1.78
C GLY A 81 1.85 25.82 -1.33
N LYS A 82 2.93 25.68 -0.55
CA LYS A 82 3.88 26.75 -0.22
C LYS A 82 5.28 26.29 -0.55
N SER A 83 6.07 27.18 -1.15
CA SER A 83 7.41 26.85 -1.64
C SER A 83 8.39 26.33 -0.60
N GLY A 84 8.32 26.81 0.65
CA GLY A 84 9.35 26.49 1.65
C GLY A 84 10.77 26.93 1.23
N GLY A 85 10.90 27.87 0.28
CA GLY A 85 12.18 28.29 -0.28
C GLY A 85 12.53 27.69 -1.65
N TYR A 86 11.72 26.75 -2.16
CA TYR A 86 11.83 26.26 -3.53
C TYR A 86 11.17 27.23 -4.54
N PRO A 87 11.35 27.03 -5.86
CA PRO A 87 10.75 27.92 -6.87
C PRO A 87 9.23 27.99 -6.80
N GLU A 88 8.69 29.20 -6.83
CA GLU A 88 7.25 29.48 -7.04
C GLU A 88 7.07 30.76 -7.85
N GLY A 89 5.97 30.86 -8.59
CA GLY A 89 5.68 32.08 -9.33
C GLY A 89 4.62 31.92 -10.41
N GLU A 90 4.60 32.93 -11.29
CA GLU A 90 3.77 33.00 -12.48
C GLU A 90 4.67 32.98 -13.72
N ALA A 91 4.25 32.27 -14.76
CA ALA A 91 4.95 32.24 -16.04
C ALA A 91 3.98 32.56 -17.18
N SER A 92 4.38 33.49 -18.05
CA SER A 92 3.66 33.78 -19.29
C SER A 92 3.84 32.63 -20.29
N LEU A 93 2.77 32.32 -21.02
CA LEU A 93 2.78 31.36 -22.11
C LEU A 93 3.11 32.09 -23.42
N ASP A 94 4.10 31.59 -24.17
CA ASP A 94 4.54 32.12 -25.46
C ASP A 94 4.62 31.02 -26.55
N GLY A 95 4.00 29.87 -26.30
CA GLY A 95 4.05 28.67 -27.15
C GLY A 95 5.23 27.73 -26.88
N LYS A 96 6.16 28.09 -25.98
CA LYS A 96 7.27 27.22 -25.58
C LYS A 96 7.03 26.59 -24.20
N PRO A 97 7.63 25.43 -23.91
CA PRO A 97 7.59 24.87 -22.56
C PRO A 97 8.25 25.81 -21.54
N VAL A 98 7.57 26.04 -20.42
CA VAL A 98 8.12 26.74 -19.26
C VAL A 98 9.03 25.77 -18.51
N ARG A 99 10.26 26.20 -18.22
CA ARG A 99 11.23 25.41 -17.44
C ARG A 99 11.40 26.00 -16.04
N VAL A 100 11.10 25.21 -15.03
CA VAL A 100 11.27 25.57 -13.62
C VAL A 100 12.48 24.83 -13.08
N ALA A 101 13.63 25.51 -13.03
CA ALA A 101 14.88 24.94 -12.52
C ALA A 101 14.79 24.73 -11.00
N VAL A 102 15.23 23.58 -10.53
CA VAL A 102 15.24 23.21 -9.12
C VAL A 102 16.50 22.40 -8.79
N LYS A 103 16.93 22.48 -7.54
CA LYS A 103 18.07 21.75 -7.01
C LYS A 103 17.85 21.44 -5.53
N SER A 104 18.37 20.32 -5.06
CA SER A 104 18.50 19.98 -3.64
C SER A 104 19.90 19.48 -3.37
N ASP A 105 20.56 20.02 -2.35
CA ASP A 105 21.89 19.54 -1.90
C ASP A 105 21.80 18.36 -0.92
N LYS A 106 20.58 17.92 -0.60
CA LYS A 106 20.30 16.77 0.26
C LYS A 106 19.34 15.77 -0.39
N PRO A 107 19.37 14.49 0.01
CA PRO A 107 18.38 13.50 -0.37
C PRO A 107 16.95 13.98 -0.08
N ASN A 108 16.10 14.07 -1.09
CA ASN A 108 14.72 14.51 -0.94
C ASN A 108 13.86 14.16 -2.16
N VAL A 109 12.54 14.29 -2.04
CA VAL A 109 11.61 14.26 -3.16
C VAL A 109 10.82 15.57 -3.19
N LEU A 110 10.85 16.25 -4.34
CA LEU A 110 10.14 17.49 -4.57
C LEU A 110 9.01 17.26 -5.56
N ARG A 111 7.98 18.09 -5.48
CA ARG A 111 6.91 18.13 -6.47
C ARG A 111 6.64 19.53 -6.97
N CYS A 112 6.28 19.64 -8.23
CA CYS A 112 5.77 20.85 -8.84
C CYS A 112 4.25 20.77 -8.95
N GLN A 113 3.55 21.76 -8.38
CA GLN A 113 2.13 21.97 -8.58
C GLN A 113 1.90 23.09 -9.57
N VAL A 114 1.23 22.79 -10.67
CA VAL A 114 0.92 23.75 -11.73
C VAL A 114 -0.58 24.01 -11.74
N THR A 115 -0.96 25.29 -11.82
CA THR A 115 -2.33 25.72 -12.09
C THR A 115 -2.35 26.61 -13.32
N TYR A 116 -3.11 26.20 -14.33
CA TYR A 116 -3.45 27.06 -15.47
C TYR A 116 -4.94 27.34 -15.45
N THR A 117 -5.33 28.60 -15.59
CA THR A 117 -6.72 29.02 -15.64
C THR A 117 -6.99 29.63 -17.01
N PRO A 118 -7.68 28.90 -17.92
CA PRO A 118 -8.10 29.47 -19.19
C PRO A 118 -9.02 30.68 -18.97
N ALA A 119 -9.06 31.60 -19.94
CA ALA A 119 -9.95 32.77 -19.89
C ALA A 119 -11.43 32.38 -19.70
N GLU A 120 -11.84 31.29 -20.33
CA GLU A 120 -13.14 30.65 -20.15
C GLU A 120 -12.91 29.19 -19.70
N GLY A 121 -13.33 28.86 -18.48
CA GLY A 121 -13.25 27.50 -17.96
C GLY A 121 -12.83 27.40 -16.50
N LYS A 122 -12.65 26.16 -16.04
CA LYS A 122 -12.18 25.86 -14.68
C LYS A 122 -10.66 25.77 -14.66
N PRO A 123 -10.01 26.10 -13.52
CA PRO A 123 -8.58 25.88 -13.35
C PRO A 123 -8.20 24.42 -13.57
N ILE A 124 -7.16 24.20 -14.38
CA ILE A 124 -6.55 22.90 -14.64
C ILE A 124 -5.33 22.78 -13.75
N ARG A 125 -5.32 21.76 -12.88
CA ARG A 125 -4.21 21.48 -11.98
C ARG A 125 -3.47 20.22 -12.38
N ARG A 126 -2.15 20.25 -12.30
CA ARG A 126 -1.27 19.09 -12.54
C ARG A 126 -0.15 19.05 -11.52
N LEU A 127 0.34 17.84 -11.27
CA LEU A 127 1.43 17.56 -10.36
C LEU A 127 2.46 16.69 -11.08
N ALA A 128 3.74 16.94 -10.86
CA ALA A 128 4.81 16.00 -11.13
C ALA A 128 5.80 16.03 -9.97
N GLY A 129 6.46 14.91 -9.72
CA GLY A 129 7.53 14.80 -8.74
C GLY A 129 8.85 14.44 -9.39
N LEU A 130 9.94 14.77 -8.69
CA LEU A 130 11.30 14.31 -8.96
C LEU A 130 12.03 14.09 -7.64
N ALA A 131 13.07 13.26 -7.65
CA ALA A 131 13.83 12.90 -6.48
C ALA A 131 15.31 13.23 -6.63
N PHE A 132 15.92 13.67 -5.54
CA PHE A 132 17.37 13.84 -5.40
C PHE A 132 17.89 12.75 -4.45
N SER A 133 18.87 11.95 -4.89
CA SER A 133 19.45 10.80 -4.18
C SER A 133 18.45 10.01 -3.32
N PRO A 134 17.30 9.54 -3.86
CA PRO A 134 16.26 8.94 -3.02
C PRO A 134 16.71 7.68 -2.27
N THR A 135 17.72 6.98 -2.79
CA THR A 135 18.32 5.80 -2.16
C THR A 135 19.22 6.12 -0.96
N GLU A 136 19.46 7.39 -0.68
CA GLU A 136 20.23 7.89 0.47
C GLU A 136 19.31 8.49 1.56
N ILE A 137 17.99 8.39 1.40
CA ILE A 137 17.02 8.84 2.41
C ILE A 137 17.07 7.88 3.62
N GLU A 138 17.58 8.37 4.74
CA GLU A 138 17.70 7.60 5.99
C GLU A 138 16.42 7.61 6.84
N PRO A 139 16.23 6.64 7.76
CA PRO A 139 15.20 6.69 8.80
C PRO A 139 15.23 8.01 9.59
N SER A 140 14.06 8.57 9.95
CA SER A 140 14.01 9.85 10.67
C SER A 140 14.45 9.79 12.13
N MET A 141 14.47 8.60 12.73
CA MET A 141 14.93 8.36 14.09
C MET A 141 15.58 6.97 14.19
N PRO A 142 16.50 6.75 15.15
CA PRO A 142 17.03 5.41 15.41
C PRO A 142 15.94 4.46 15.92
N VAL A 143 16.16 3.16 15.71
CA VAL A 143 15.33 2.09 16.28
C VAL A 143 15.37 2.16 17.82
N PRO A 144 14.27 1.92 18.55
CA PRO A 144 14.32 1.78 20.00
C PRO A 144 15.24 0.64 20.46
N ASP A 145 15.99 0.85 21.55
CA ASP A 145 17.00 -0.11 22.03
C ASP A 145 16.41 -1.48 22.38
N ASP A 146 15.18 -1.53 22.91
CA ASP A 146 14.49 -2.76 23.28
C ASP A 146 13.47 -3.23 22.23
N PHE A 147 13.51 -2.70 20.99
CA PHE A 147 12.57 -3.05 19.91
C PHE A 147 12.52 -4.55 19.64
N ASP A 148 13.69 -5.20 19.55
CA ASP A 148 13.78 -6.65 19.32
C ASP A 148 13.25 -7.45 20.49
N ALA A 149 13.62 -7.06 21.72
CA ALA A 149 13.15 -7.70 22.93
C ALA A 149 11.63 -7.60 23.06
N PHE A 150 11.07 -6.43 22.77
CA PHE A 150 9.63 -6.18 22.75
C PHE A 150 8.93 -7.11 21.76
N TRP A 151 9.35 -7.16 20.49
CA TRP A 151 8.67 -7.99 19.49
C TRP A 151 8.92 -9.49 19.67
N ALA A 152 10.07 -9.89 20.23
CA ALA A 152 10.30 -11.27 20.64
C ALA A 152 9.33 -11.69 21.76
N ASP A 153 9.11 -10.83 22.75
CA ASP A 153 8.13 -11.04 23.82
C ASP A 153 6.70 -11.13 23.28
N GLN A 154 6.32 -10.24 22.35
CA GLN A 154 5.02 -10.29 21.67
C GLN A 154 4.79 -11.61 20.92
N LYS A 155 5.80 -12.11 20.20
CA LYS A 155 5.72 -13.42 19.52
C LYS A 155 5.68 -14.59 20.51
N ARG A 156 6.40 -14.52 21.64
CA ARG A 156 6.32 -15.53 22.71
C ARG A 156 4.89 -15.63 23.26
N GLN A 157 4.30 -14.49 23.63
CA GLN A 157 2.91 -14.45 24.12
C GLN A 157 1.92 -14.94 23.06
N LEU A 158 2.15 -14.62 21.78
CA LEU A 158 1.33 -15.16 20.70
C LEU A 158 1.44 -16.70 20.64
N ALA A 159 2.63 -17.27 20.76
CA ALA A 159 2.84 -18.72 20.70
C ALA A 159 2.14 -19.50 21.83
N GLU A 160 1.86 -18.85 22.97
CA GLU A 160 1.09 -19.42 24.09
C GLU A 160 -0.41 -19.57 23.77
N VAL A 161 -0.93 -18.84 22.77
CA VAL A 161 -2.32 -18.97 22.32
C VAL A 161 -2.45 -20.16 21.37
N GLU A 162 -3.14 -21.21 21.79
CA GLU A 162 -3.37 -22.42 20.99
C GLU A 162 -3.92 -22.09 19.58
N ILE A 163 -3.39 -22.78 18.56
CA ILE A 163 -3.79 -22.59 17.16
C ILE A 163 -4.90 -23.60 16.83
N THR A 164 -6.15 -23.22 17.09
CA THR A 164 -7.35 -24.02 16.78
C THR A 164 -8.19 -23.36 15.68
N PRO A 165 -7.80 -23.49 14.40
CA PRO A 165 -8.47 -22.80 13.30
C PRO A 165 -9.85 -23.40 13.02
N THR A 166 -10.85 -22.53 12.83
CA THR A 166 -12.16 -22.90 12.28
C THR A 166 -12.16 -22.62 10.79
N LEU A 167 -12.46 -23.64 9.98
CA LEU A 167 -12.55 -23.53 8.51
C LEU A 167 -14.01 -23.76 8.09
N THR A 168 -14.66 -22.72 7.56
CA THR A 168 -16.01 -22.83 6.99
C THR A 168 -15.92 -22.84 5.46
N PRO A 169 -16.37 -23.90 4.75
CA PRO A 169 -16.29 -23.94 3.29
C PRO A 169 -17.00 -22.76 2.62
N VAL A 170 -16.39 -22.23 1.55
CA VAL A 170 -16.91 -21.14 0.73
C VAL A 170 -16.98 -21.60 -0.72
N GLU A 171 -18.15 -21.44 -1.35
CA GLU A 171 -18.33 -21.78 -2.76
C GLU A 171 -17.49 -20.87 -3.67
N GLN A 172 -16.89 -21.47 -4.69
CA GLN A 172 -16.17 -20.75 -5.74
C GLN A 172 -16.24 -21.55 -7.06
N LYS A 173 -15.94 -20.89 -8.19
CA LYS A 173 -16.23 -21.41 -9.54
C LYS A 173 -15.32 -22.53 -10.03
N ASN A 174 -14.05 -22.54 -9.64
CA ASN A 174 -13.04 -23.51 -10.09
C ASN A 174 -12.96 -24.72 -9.16
N ASN A 175 -13.62 -25.83 -9.48
CA ASN A 175 -13.60 -27.06 -8.67
C ASN A 175 -12.21 -27.67 -8.37
N LYS A 176 -11.12 -27.17 -8.98
CA LYS A 176 -9.75 -27.59 -8.68
C LYS A 176 -9.15 -26.94 -7.43
N ILE A 177 -9.80 -25.93 -6.85
CA ILE A 177 -9.38 -25.29 -5.60
C ILE A 177 -10.46 -25.45 -4.52
N ALA A 178 -10.05 -25.63 -3.27
CA ALA A 178 -10.91 -25.51 -2.10
C ALA A 178 -10.77 -24.11 -1.50
N CYS A 179 -11.84 -23.55 -0.96
CA CYS A 179 -11.82 -22.24 -0.30
C CYS A 179 -12.59 -22.28 1.01
N PHE A 180 -12.09 -21.55 2.01
CA PHE A 180 -12.62 -21.50 3.36
C PHE A 180 -12.64 -20.06 3.89
N ASP A 181 -13.67 -19.70 4.64
CA ASP A 181 -13.62 -18.59 5.60
C ASP A 181 -12.98 -19.14 6.88
N VAL A 182 -11.85 -18.55 7.25
CA VAL A 182 -10.98 -19.03 8.33
C VAL A 182 -11.00 -18.07 9.49
N GLN A 183 -11.19 -18.61 10.68
CA GLN A 183 -10.97 -17.92 11.95
C GLN A 183 -9.88 -18.64 12.73
N VAL A 184 -8.80 -17.96 13.08
CA VAL A 184 -7.73 -18.49 13.93
C VAL A 184 -7.63 -17.62 15.18
N PRO A 185 -7.74 -18.20 16.39
CA PRO A 185 -7.51 -17.45 17.62
C PRO A 185 -6.18 -16.68 17.57
N CYS A 186 -6.13 -15.51 18.20
CA CYS A 186 -4.95 -14.64 18.20
C CYS A 186 -4.89 -13.87 19.52
N LEU A 187 -3.69 -13.42 19.89
CA LEU A 187 -3.47 -12.57 21.05
C LEU A 187 -4.23 -11.24 20.90
N GLY A 188 -4.85 -10.75 21.99
CA GLY A 188 -5.58 -9.49 22.00
C GLY A 188 -7.05 -9.57 21.59
N GLY A 189 -7.64 -10.77 21.54
CA GLY A 189 -9.08 -11.00 21.43
C GLY A 189 -9.65 -11.00 20.01
N ALA A 190 -9.13 -10.16 19.10
CA ALA A 190 -9.51 -10.21 17.69
C ALA A 190 -8.75 -11.35 16.97
N PRO A 191 -9.45 -12.33 16.37
CA PRO A 191 -8.81 -13.45 15.69
C PRO A 191 -8.17 -13.01 14.37
N VAL A 192 -7.35 -13.89 13.77
CA VAL A 192 -7.15 -13.83 12.33
C VAL A 192 -8.46 -14.25 11.68
N SER A 193 -9.01 -13.39 10.84
CA SER A 193 -10.20 -13.65 10.03
C SER A 193 -9.79 -13.48 8.57
N GLY A 194 -10.08 -14.43 7.69
CA GLY A 194 -9.66 -14.33 6.29
C GLY A 194 -10.20 -15.43 5.39
N TYR A 195 -10.09 -15.23 4.08
CA TYR A 195 -10.33 -16.31 3.12
C TYR A 195 -9.02 -17.04 2.82
N PHE A 196 -9.05 -18.37 2.93
CA PHE A 196 -7.95 -19.26 2.58
C PHE A 196 -8.37 -20.17 1.44
N ALA A 197 -7.54 -20.27 0.40
CA ALA A 197 -7.75 -21.17 -0.72
C ALA A 197 -6.50 -21.99 -1.02
N LYS A 198 -6.71 -23.24 -1.46
CA LYS A 198 -5.65 -24.15 -1.87
C LYS A 198 -6.08 -25.06 -3.02
N PRO A 199 -5.18 -25.53 -3.89
CA PRO A 199 -5.47 -26.62 -4.83
C PRO A 199 -5.93 -27.88 -4.09
N VAL A 200 -6.96 -28.57 -4.62
CA VAL A 200 -7.55 -29.76 -3.98
C VAL A 200 -6.62 -30.97 -4.04
N ALA A 201 -5.88 -31.12 -5.14
CA ALA A 201 -5.00 -32.27 -5.40
C ALA A 201 -3.52 -31.96 -5.13
N ALA A 202 -3.23 -31.05 -4.21
CA ALA A 202 -1.86 -30.72 -3.83
C ALA A 202 -1.24 -31.83 -2.99
N GLU A 203 0.00 -32.20 -3.32
CA GLU A 203 0.77 -33.17 -2.54
C GLU A 203 1.32 -32.52 -1.26
N GLU A 204 1.67 -33.34 -0.27
CA GLU A 204 2.37 -32.86 0.91
C GLU A 204 3.66 -32.14 0.52
N LYS A 205 3.95 -31.02 1.19
CA LYS A 205 5.16 -30.22 1.00
C LYS A 205 5.44 -29.81 -0.45
N SER A 206 4.40 -29.58 -1.25
CA SER A 206 4.54 -29.25 -2.67
C SER A 206 4.35 -27.77 -3.00
N LEU A 207 3.69 -26.99 -2.14
CA LEU A 207 3.24 -25.65 -2.48
C LEU A 207 3.93 -24.53 -1.69
N PRO A 208 4.28 -23.41 -2.33
CA PRO A 208 4.63 -22.18 -1.62
C PRO A 208 3.37 -21.57 -0.97
N ALA A 209 3.57 -20.64 -0.02
CA ALA A 209 2.49 -19.90 0.61
C ALA A 209 2.50 -18.42 0.20
N ILE A 210 1.32 -17.83 -0.01
CA ILE A 210 1.13 -16.41 -0.29
C ILE A 210 0.07 -15.82 0.64
N LEU A 211 0.43 -14.71 1.28
CA LEU A 211 -0.43 -13.93 2.15
C LEU A 211 -0.72 -12.56 1.54
N TRP A 212 -2.01 -12.22 1.42
CA TRP A 212 -2.48 -10.95 0.92
C TRP A 212 -2.95 -10.06 2.08
N VAL A 213 -2.40 -8.86 2.17
CA VAL A 213 -2.67 -7.91 3.25
C VAL A 213 -3.19 -6.58 2.73
N HIS A 214 -4.10 -5.99 3.50
CA HIS A 214 -5.03 -4.97 3.03
C HIS A 214 -4.56 -3.54 3.27
N GLY A 215 -4.80 -2.67 2.29
CA GLY A 215 -4.79 -1.21 2.48
C GLY A 215 -5.82 -0.75 3.51
N ALA A 216 -5.67 0.46 4.03
CA ALA A 216 -6.48 0.97 5.14
C ALA A 216 -7.99 0.94 4.83
N GLY A 217 -8.81 0.64 5.83
CA GLY A 217 -10.26 0.70 5.76
C GLY A 217 -10.93 -0.59 6.24
N VAL A 218 -12.22 -0.50 6.54
CA VAL A 218 -12.99 -1.59 7.14
C VAL A 218 -13.80 -2.29 6.05
N ARG A 219 -13.46 -3.54 5.75
CA ARG A 219 -14.09 -4.34 4.70
C ARG A 219 -13.87 -5.84 4.93
N SER A 220 -14.54 -6.67 4.14
CA SER A 220 -14.30 -8.12 4.07
C SER A 220 -12.88 -8.42 3.57
N SER A 221 -12.35 -9.60 3.95
CA SER A 221 -11.29 -10.26 3.19
C SER A 221 -11.67 -10.45 1.72
N SER A 222 -10.68 -10.48 0.83
CA SER A 222 -10.82 -10.65 -0.61
C SER A 222 -10.76 -12.12 -1.02
N LEU A 223 -11.94 -12.69 -1.32
CA LEU A 223 -12.04 -14.03 -1.90
C LEU A 223 -11.29 -14.14 -3.24
N TYR A 224 -11.26 -13.04 -4.01
CA TYR A 224 -10.51 -12.98 -5.27
C TYR A 224 -9.00 -13.14 -5.05
N ALA A 225 -8.42 -12.50 -4.04
CA ALA A 225 -6.99 -12.60 -3.78
C ALA A 225 -6.62 -14.03 -3.33
N ALA A 226 -7.38 -14.59 -2.38
CA ALA A 226 -7.22 -15.98 -1.94
C ALA A 226 -7.27 -16.94 -3.14
N THR A 227 -8.32 -16.88 -3.96
CA THR A 227 -8.45 -17.76 -5.14
C THR A 227 -7.41 -17.48 -6.22
N LYS A 228 -6.94 -16.24 -6.41
CA LYS A 228 -5.88 -15.90 -7.39
C LYS A 228 -4.59 -16.66 -7.11
N GLY A 229 -4.10 -16.63 -5.86
CA GLY A 229 -2.89 -17.38 -5.48
C GLY A 229 -3.07 -18.89 -5.60
N ALA A 230 -4.23 -19.41 -5.18
CA ALA A 230 -4.53 -20.84 -5.30
C ALA A 230 -4.58 -21.32 -6.76
N ASN A 231 -5.16 -20.53 -7.66
CA ASN A 231 -5.15 -20.80 -9.10
C ASN A 231 -3.74 -20.79 -9.71
N ALA A 232 -2.79 -20.12 -9.07
CA ALA A 232 -1.38 -20.10 -9.45
C ALA A 232 -0.54 -21.16 -8.71
N GLY A 233 -1.18 -22.15 -8.07
CA GLY A 233 -0.47 -23.27 -7.43
C GLY A 233 0.17 -22.93 -6.09
N MET A 234 -0.49 -22.11 -5.26
CA MET A 234 0.01 -21.72 -3.95
C MET A 234 -1.04 -21.95 -2.85
N LEU A 235 -0.59 -22.13 -1.61
CA LEU A 235 -1.45 -21.92 -0.43
C LEU A 235 -1.70 -20.43 -0.27
N SER A 236 -2.93 -19.98 -0.41
CA SER A 236 -3.21 -18.55 -0.59
C SER A 236 -4.24 -18.05 0.41
N MET A 237 -3.85 -17.11 1.26
CA MET A 237 -4.72 -16.51 2.27
C MET A 237 -4.77 -15.00 2.11
N ASP A 238 -5.96 -14.43 2.11
CA ASP A 238 -6.17 -13.00 2.29
C ASP A 238 -6.77 -12.76 3.68
N ILE A 239 -6.25 -11.79 4.44
CA ILE A 239 -6.71 -11.54 5.80
C ILE A 239 -7.44 -10.21 5.95
N ASN A 240 -8.50 -10.26 6.75
CA ASN A 240 -9.18 -9.09 7.27
C ASN A 240 -8.27 -8.36 8.27
N ALA A 241 -7.96 -7.09 7.98
CA ALA A 241 -7.07 -6.27 8.80
C ALA A 241 -7.50 -6.15 10.29
N HIS A 242 -8.81 -6.30 10.57
CA HIS A 242 -9.39 -6.03 11.88
C HIS A 242 -9.82 -7.29 12.65
N GLY A 243 -9.76 -8.47 12.03
CA GLY A 243 -10.28 -9.69 12.66
C GLY A 243 -11.81 -9.76 12.76
N ILE A 244 -12.53 -9.01 11.90
CA ILE A 244 -14.00 -9.02 11.84
C ILE A 244 -14.51 -10.06 10.83
N PRO A 245 -15.78 -10.51 10.90
CA PRO A 245 -16.34 -11.50 9.98
C PRO A 245 -16.28 -11.09 8.50
N ASN A 246 -16.08 -12.08 7.63
CA ASN A 246 -16.06 -11.90 6.17
C ASN A 246 -17.43 -12.13 5.54
N GLY A 247 -17.59 -11.74 4.27
CA GLY A 247 -18.79 -12.01 3.48
C GLY A 247 -20.07 -11.31 3.96
N LYS A 248 -19.96 -10.31 4.83
CA LYS A 248 -21.11 -9.54 5.33
C LYS A 248 -21.56 -8.49 4.30
N PRO A 249 -22.81 -8.01 4.36
CA PRO A 249 -23.26 -6.89 3.52
C PRO A 249 -22.45 -5.61 3.76
N ALA A 250 -22.40 -4.72 2.78
CA ALA A 250 -21.67 -3.44 2.88
C ALA A 250 -22.08 -2.61 4.13
N GLU A 251 -23.35 -2.65 4.50
CA GLU A 251 -23.92 -1.99 5.69
C GLU A 251 -23.22 -2.42 6.99
N PHE A 252 -22.89 -3.71 7.13
CA PHE A 252 -22.16 -4.20 8.31
C PHE A 252 -20.80 -3.51 8.43
N TYR A 253 -20.04 -3.44 7.33
CA TYR A 253 -18.72 -2.80 7.33
C TYR A 253 -18.80 -1.29 7.52
N ALA A 254 -19.84 -0.64 6.98
CA ALA A 254 -20.11 0.77 7.23
C ALA A 254 -20.39 1.05 8.71
N GLN A 255 -21.20 0.21 9.38
CA GLN A 255 -21.46 0.30 10.81
C GLN A 255 -20.21 0.06 11.65
N GLN A 256 -19.38 -0.93 11.30
CA GLN A 256 -18.10 -1.14 11.97
C GLN A 256 -17.17 0.09 11.80
N SER A 257 -17.08 0.64 10.59
CA SER A 257 -16.26 1.82 10.29
C SER A 257 -16.75 3.10 10.98
N GLY A 258 -18.07 3.26 11.15
CA GLY A 258 -18.69 4.41 11.81
C GLY A 258 -18.77 4.27 13.33
N GLY A 259 -18.65 3.06 13.86
CA GLY A 259 -18.75 2.73 15.27
C GLY A 259 -17.44 2.16 15.84
N PRO A 260 -17.35 0.86 16.18
CA PRO A 260 -16.21 0.30 16.92
C PRO A 260 -14.82 0.53 16.30
N LEU A 261 -14.72 0.60 14.97
CA LEU A 261 -13.45 0.82 14.26
C LEU A 261 -13.29 2.27 13.78
N LYS A 262 -14.15 3.19 14.21
CA LYS A 262 -13.98 4.61 13.90
C LYS A 262 -12.63 5.08 14.42
N ASN A 263 -11.81 5.62 13.53
CA ASN A 263 -10.46 6.09 13.84
C ASN A 263 -9.53 5.03 14.48
N TYR A 264 -9.73 3.74 14.19
CA TYR A 264 -8.89 2.63 14.72
C TYR A 264 -7.39 2.92 14.63
N ARG A 265 -6.95 3.63 13.58
CA ARG A 265 -5.55 3.97 13.30
C ARG A 265 -4.87 4.81 14.38
N PHE A 266 -5.63 5.43 15.27
CA PHE A 266 -5.11 6.22 16.40
C PHE A 266 -5.41 5.59 17.77
N ALA A 267 -6.09 4.44 17.82
CA ALA A 267 -6.45 3.80 19.07
C ALA A 267 -5.19 3.32 19.81
N GLY A 268 -5.06 3.71 21.09
CA GLY A 268 -3.94 3.37 21.96
C GLY A 268 -2.58 3.94 21.54
N ARG A 269 -2.56 4.96 20.67
CA ARG A 269 -1.31 5.45 20.05
C ARG A 269 -0.27 6.01 21.02
N ASP A 270 -0.64 6.31 22.26
CA ASP A 270 0.26 6.88 23.28
C ASP A 270 1.05 5.81 24.06
N SER A 271 0.89 4.52 23.71
CA SER A 271 1.66 3.43 24.30
C SER A 271 1.89 2.30 23.31
N ARG A 272 3.14 1.79 23.25
CA ARG A 272 3.48 0.58 22.48
C ARG A 272 2.65 -0.63 22.88
N ASP A 273 2.11 -0.63 24.10
CA ASP A 273 1.33 -1.73 24.67
C ASP A 273 -0.18 -1.63 24.42
N THR A 274 -0.66 -0.54 23.83
CA THR A 274 -2.10 -0.40 23.50
C THR A 274 -2.34 0.02 22.06
N ILE A 275 -1.30 0.42 21.35
CA ILE A 275 -1.39 0.86 19.96
C ILE A 275 -1.99 -0.22 19.05
N TYR A 276 -3.00 0.18 18.29
CA TYR A 276 -3.81 -0.71 17.46
C TYR A 276 -2.99 -1.61 16.52
N PHE A 277 -1.96 -1.04 15.90
CA PHE A 277 -1.13 -1.76 14.92
C PHE A 277 -0.40 -2.95 15.52
N ARG A 278 -0.13 -2.96 16.84
CA ARG A 278 0.44 -4.12 17.52
C ARG A 278 -0.41 -5.38 17.31
N GLY A 279 -1.71 -5.28 17.55
CA GLY A 279 -2.64 -6.40 17.34
C GLY A 279 -2.76 -6.80 15.88
N MET A 280 -2.68 -5.84 14.95
CA MET A 280 -2.66 -6.12 13.51
C MET A 280 -1.44 -6.96 13.12
N PHE A 281 -0.26 -6.61 13.62
CA PHE A 281 0.98 -7.30 13.29
C PHE A 281 1.05 -8.69 13.95
N LEU A 282 0.44 -8.88 15.11
CA LEU A 282 0.28 -10.21 15.70
C LEU A 282 -0.64 -11.11 14.88
N ARG A 283 -1.75 -10.57 14.33
CA ARG A 283 -2.61 -11.31 13.39
C ARG A 283 -1.87 -11.69 12.11
N LEU A 284 -0.99 -10.81 11.63
CA LEU A 284 -0.12 -11.09 10.48
C LEU A 284 0.80 -12.29 10.75
N VAL A 285 1.50 -12.34 11.89
CA VAL A 285 2.34 -13.48 12.27
C VAL A 285 1.49 -14.76 12.42
N ARG A 286 0.33 -14.67 13.09
CA ARG A 286 -0.59 -15.81 13.26
C ARG A 286 -1.12 -16.35 11.93
N ALA A 287 -1.32 -15.49 10.92
CA ALA A 287 -1.72 -15.92 9.58
C ALA A 287 -0.58 -16.70 8.88
N ILE A 288 0.67 -16.29 9.09
CA ILE A 288 1.84 -17.03 8.60
C ILE A 288 1.96 -18.38 9.32
N ASP A 289 1.71 -18.44 10.64
CA ASP A 289 1.65 -19.72 11.37
C ASP A 289 0.60 -20.66 10.76
N PHE A 290 -0.61 -20.15 10.50
CA PHE A 290 -1.67 -20.94 9.88
C PHE A 290 -1.32 -21.43 8.47
N LEU A 291 -0.67 -20.60 7.64
CA LEU A 291 -0.24 -21.01 6.30
C LEU A 291 0.86 -22.08 6.36
N THR A 292 1.83 -21.91 7.26
CA THR A 292 3.01 -22.77 7.36
C THR A 292 2.79 -24.05 8.17
N MET A 293 1.66 -24.18 8.88
CA MET A 293 1.23 -25.45 9.47
C MET A 293 0.50 -26.38 8.49
N GLN A 294 0.12 -25.90 7.29
CA GLN A 294 -0.58 -26.74 6.33
C GLN A 294 0.34 -27.85 5.81
N PRO A 295 -0.15 -29.10 5.68
CA PRO A 295 0.68 -30.22 5.22
C PRO A 295 1.23 -30.02 3.80
N GLU A 296 0.55 -29.24 2.97
CA GLU A 296 0.99 -28.96 1.60
C GLU A 296 2.07 -27.88 1.52
N TRP A 297 2.36 -27.14 2.60
CA TRP A 297 3.40 -26.11 2.57
C TRP A 297 4.78 -26.75 2.41
N ASN A 298 5.52 -26.30 1.41
CA ASN A 298 6.80 -26.88 1.02
C ASN A 298 7.97 -26.60 1.97
N GLY A 299 7.74 -25.85 3.06
CA GLY A 299 8.75 -25.55 4.07
C GLY A 299 9.74 -24.46 3.67
N ARG A 300 9.55 -23.79 2.52
CA ARG A 300 10.53 -22.86 1.96
C ARG A 300 9.98 -21.46 1.71
N GLU A 301 9.03 -21.32 0.79
CA GLU A 301 8.61 -19.98 0.36
C GLU A 301 7.34 -19.52 1.07
N VAL A 302 7.43 -18.37 1.73
CA VAL A 302 6.28 -17.55 2.14
C VAL A 302 6.43 -16.18 1.48
N ILE A 303 5.38 -15.74 0.80
CA ILE A 303 5.31 -14.47 0.09
C ILE A 303 4.24 -13.58 0.73
N VAL A 304 4.50 -12.28 0.89
CA VAL A 304 3.50 -11.33 1.41
C VAL A 304 3.33 -10.16 0.44
N ILE A 305 2.08 -9.91 0.02
CA ILE A 305 1.75 -8.82 -0.91
C ILE A 305 0.76 -7.84 -0.26
N GLY A 306 1.04 -6.54 -0.38
CA GLY A 306 0.11 -5.50 0.03
C GLY A 306 0.40 -4.12 -0.55
N HIS A 307 -0.59 -3.24 -0.47
CA HIS A 307 -0.48 -1.83 -0.88
C HIS A 307 -0.96 -0.89 0.24
N SER A 308 -0.38 0.31 0.36
CA SER A 308 -0.71 1.28 1.41
C SER A 308 -0.50 0.66 2.81
N GLN A 309 -1.51 0.61 3.67
CA GLN A 309 -1.45 -0.14 4.94
C GLN A 309 -1.03 -1.61 4.76
N GLY A 310 -1.39 -2.23 3.63
CA GLY A 310 -0.94 -3.57 3.28
C GLY A 310 0.55 -3.61 2.93
N GLY A 311 1.08 -2.55 2.31
CA GLY A 311 2.51 -2.43 2.04
C GLY A 311 3.34 -2.33 3.32
N GLY A 312 2.86 -1.54 4.29
CA GLY A 312 3.43 -1.52 5.64
C GLY A 312 3.40 -2.90 6.31
N GLN A 313 2.26 -3.60 6.26
CA GLN A 313 2.17 -4.98 6.76
C GLN A 313 3.14 -5.94 6.07
N ALA A 314 3.37 -5.81 4.75
CA ALA A 314 4.34 -6.65 4.04
C ALA A 314 5.78 -6.42 4.55
N LEU A 315 6.18 -5.16 4.77
CA LEU A 315 7.47 -4.82 5.39
C LEU A 315 7.58 -5.40 6.81
N VAL A 316 6.53 -5.26 7.61
CA VAL A 316 6.45 -5.82 8.96
C VAL A 316 6.57 -7.35 8.93
N ALA A 317 5.92 -8.02 7.99
CA ALA A 317 5.98 -9.47 7.86
C ALA A 317 7.43 -9.94 7.66
N GLY A 318 8.14 -9.34 6.70
CA GLY A 318 9.54 -9.67 6.42
C GLY A 318 10.49 -9.35 7.58
N GLY A 319 10.19 -8.31 8.38
CA GLY A 319 10.99 -7.95 9.55
C GLY A 319 10.70 -8.77 10.81
N LEU A 320 9.48 -9.30 10.97
CA LEU A 320 9.08 -10.09 12.14
C LEU A 320 9.27 -11.59 11.97
N ASP A 321 9.17 -12.09 10.74
CA ASP A 321 9.06 -13.51 10.46
C ASP A 321 10.10 -13.99 9.44
N PRO A 322 11.12 -14.76 9.86
CA PRO A 322 12.18 -15.21 8.97
C PRO A 322 11.71 -16.23 7.92
N ARG A 323 10.47 -16.75 8.01
CA ARG A 323 9.88 -17.62 6.98
C ARG A 323 9.49 -16.85 5.72
N VAL A 324 9.33 -15.53 5.82
CA VAL A 324 9.01 -14.67 4.67
C VAL A 324 10.23 -14.55 3.77
N THR A 325 10.06 -14.94 2.51
CA THR A 325 11.14 -15.00 1.50
C THR A 325 11.00 -13.92 0.42
N LEU A 326 9.79 -13.40 0.20
CA LEU A 326 9.53 -12.30 -0.73
C LEU A 326 8.44 -11.39 -0.17
N ILE A 327 8.65 -10.07 -0.28
CA ILE A 327 7.63 -9.06 -0.05
C ILE A 327 7.37 -8.25 -1.32
N ALA A 328 6.09 -7.96 -1.57
CA ALA A 328 5.68 -7.01 -2.60
C ALA A 328 4.88 -5.88 -1.95
N SER A 329 5.51 -4.71 -1.80
CA SER A 329 5.04 -3.62 -0.94
C SER A 329 4.83 -2.33 -1.73
N GLY A 330 3.58 -2.04 -2.07
CA GLY A 330 3.24 -0.90 -2.93
C GLY A 330 2.82 0.33 -2.15
N VAL A 331 3.38 1.50 -2.47
CA VAL A 331 3.11 2.80 -1.81
C VAL A 331 2.93 2.65 -0.29
N PRO A 332 3.91 2.08 0.43
CA PRO A 332 3.70 1.59 1.79
C PRO A 332 3.35 2.70 2.77
N ALA A 333 2.25 2.49 3.49
CA ALA A 333 1.91 3.26 4.68
C ALA A 333 2.67 2.71 5.90
N ILE A 334 2.43 3.29 7.08
CA ILE A 334 3.02 2.85 8.35
C ILE A 334 4.57 2.95 8.33
N CYS A 335 5.12 3.84 7.52
CA CYS A 335 6.56 4.08 7.40
C CYS A 335 6.87 5.51 7.88
N ASP A 336 7.98 5.69 8.59
CA ASP A 336 8.52 7.01 8.97
C ASP A 336 7.50 7.88 9.73
N HIS A 337 6.92 7.31 10.79
CA HIS A 337 5.97 8.00 11.66
C HIS A 337 6.56 9.22 12.36
N THR A 338 7.88 9.23 12.51
CA THR A 338 8.68 10.27 13.13
C THR A 338 9.29 11.24 12.12
N GLY A 339 8.80 11.25 10.87
CA GLY A 339 9.34 12.08 9.78
C GLY A 339 9.53 13.56 10.14
N ASN A 340 8.67 14.12 10.97
CA ASN A 340 8.73 15.51 11.44
C ASN A 340 10.00 15.83 12.24
N VAL A 341 10.63 14.85 12.88
CA VAL A 341 11.92 15.01 13.59
C VAL A 341 13.07 15.24 12.60
N ALA A 342 12.92 14.78 11.35
CA ALA A 342 13.89 14.93 10.27
C ALA A 342 13.47 15.98 9.22
N ASP A 343 12.60 16.93 9.58
CA ASP A 343 12.01 17.91 8.65
C ASP A 343 11.35 17.24 7.43
N ARG A 344 10.58 16.16 7.66
CA ARG A 344 9.77 15.48 6.64
C ARG A 344 8.32 15.36 7.10
N VAL A 345 7.41 15.08 6.18
CA VAL A 345 6.02 14.77 6.53
C VAL A 345 5.96 13.37 7.15
N ASN A 346 5.31 13.25 8.31
CA ASN A 346 5.04 11.94 8.93
C ASN A 346 4.28 11.04 7.94
N GLY A 347 4.72 9.80 7.78
CA GLY A 347 4.00 8.84 6.96
C GLY A 347 2.64 8.48 7.54
N TRP A 348 1.76 7.95 6.69
CA TRP A 348 0.40 7.56 7.10
C TRP A 348 0.42 6.57 8.28
N PRO A 349 -0.44 6.71 9.30
CA PRO A 349 -1.62 7.58 9.36
C PRO A 349 -1.36 8.97 9.96
N LYS A 350 -0.09 9.43 10.02
CA LYS A 350 0.33 10.60 10.80
C LYS A 350 0.05 10.38 12.28
N LEU A 351 0.62 9.28 12.79
CA LEU A 351 0.34 8.74 14.11
C LEU A 351 0.71 9.73 15.23
N VAL A 352 1.84 10.42 15.05
CA VAL A 352 2.38 11.41 15.98
C VAL A 352 1.75 12.77 15.71
N PRO A 353 0.86 13.27 16.59
CA PRO A 353 0.37 14.64 16.51
C PRO A 353 1.42 15.63 17.04
N ASN A 354 1.24 16.91 16.71
CA ASN A 354 1.97 17.99 17.39
C ASN A 354 1.13 18.55 18.53
N GLY A 355 1.80 18.86 19.65
CA GLY A 355 1.20 19.53 20.80
C GLY A 355 0.99 21.03 20.59
N PRO A 356 0.47 21.74 21.61
CA PRO A 356 0.20 23.18 21.52
C PRO A 356 1.44 24.05 21.24
N ASP A 357 2.63 23.57 21.58
CA ASP A 357 3.91 24.22 21.31
C ASP A 357 4.48 23.92 19.92
N GLY A 358 3.73 23.15 19.11
CA GLY A 358 4.11 22.73 17.77
C GLY A 358 5.09 21.57 17.71
N LYS A 359 5.51 21.01 18.86
CA LYS A 359 6.43 19.87 18.93
C LYS A 359 5.69 18.52 18.87
N PRO A 360 6.34 17.43 18.44
CA PRO A 360 5.73 16.11 18.46
C PRO A 360 5.33 15.70 19.88
N GLU A 361 4.12 15.16 20.07
CA GLU A 361 3.67 14.65 21.37
C GLU A 361 4.56 13.48 21.82
N PRO A 362 5.26 13.55 22.98
CA PRO A 362 6.31 12.59 23.34
C PRO A 362 5.85 11.15 23.44
N ALA A 363 4.67 10.90 24.00
CA ALA A 363 4.15 9.54 24.21
C ALA A 363 3.83 8.85 22.87
N ALA A 364 3.15 9.57 21.96
CA ALA A 364 2.85 9.07 20.63
C ALA A 364 4.11 8.91 19.78
N LEU A 365 5.07 9.84 19.91
CA LEU A 365 6.37 9.76 19.24
C LEU A 365 7.09 8.46 19.61
N GLU A 366 7.23 8.18 20.90
CA GLU A 366 7.92 6.97 21.38
C GLU A 366 7.17 5.69 20.98
N ALA A 367 5.86 5.63 21.23
CA ALA A 367 5.05 4.46 20.90
C ALA A 367 5.04 4.15 19.39
N SER A 368 5.02 5.18 18.54
CA SER A 368 5.00 5.02 17.09
C SER A 368 6.22 4.27 16.55
N ARG A 369 7.39 4.40 17.19
CA ARG A 369 8.63 3.75 16.77
C ARG A 369 8.56 2.22 16.87
N TYR A 370 7.71 1.66 17.72
CA TYR A 370 7.51 0.21 17.83
C TYR A 370 6.63 -0.39 16.74
N VAL A 371 5.90 0.46 16.01
CA VAL A 371 5.02 0.03 14.92
C VAL A 371 5.42 0.63 13.57
N ASP A 372 6.55 1.34 13.49
CA ASP A 372 7.09 1.91 12.26
C ASP A 372 7.73 0.84 11.38
N SER A 373 7.18 0.64 10.18
CA SER A 373 7.62 -0.31 9.16
C SER A 373 9.06 -0.14 8.74
N VAL A 374 9.65 1.07 8.88
CA VAL A 374 11.08 1.32 8.62
C VAL A 374 11.95 0.49 9.58
N ASN A 375 11.54 0.38 10.84
CA ASN A 375 12.29 -0.38 11.84
C ASN A 375 12.20 -1.89 11.58
N PHE A 376 11.08 -2.38 11.05
CA PHE A 376 10.97 -3.78 10.60
C PHE A 376 11.75 -4.04 9.31
N ALA A 377 11.78 -3.09 8.38
CA ALA A 377 12.53 -3.21 7.12
C ALA A 377 14.02 -3.48 7.38
N SER A 378 14.61 -2.84 8.42
CA SER A 378 16.01 -3.10 8.85
C SER A 378 16.30 -4.52 9.35
N ARG A 379 15.27 -5.37 9.49
CA ARG A 379 15.36 -6.80 9.86
C ARG A 379 14.91 -7.73 8.73
N CYS A 380 14.42 -7.17 7.62
CA CYS A 380 13.85 -7.93 6.52
C CYS A 380 14.93 -8.45 5.59
N LYS A 381 15.15 -9.77 5.63
CA LYS A 381 16.07 -10.49 4.73
C LYS A 381 15.38 -11.05 3.47
N ALA A 382 14.06 -10.92 3.38
CA ALA A 382 13.28 -11.31 2.22
C ALA A 382 13.66 -10.43 1.01
N ASP A 383 13.59 -11.00 -0.19
CA ASP A 383 13.62 -10.21 -1.41
C ASP A 383 12.42 -9.25 -1.42
N ALA A 384 12.56 -8.12 -2.10
CA ALA A 384 11.55 -7.07 -2.12
C ALA A 384 11.34 -6.47 -3.50
N ILE A 385 10.06 -6.29 -3.86
CA ILE A 385 9.65 -5.36 -4.90
C ILE A 385 8.73 -4.30 -4.30
N MET A 386 9.08 -3.03 -4.49
CA MET A 386 8.34 -1.90 -3.95
C MET A 386 7.84 -0.98 -5.05
N SER A 387 6.83 -0.17 -4.76
CA SER A 387 6.44 0.94 -5.63
C SER A 387 6.25 2.23 -4.85
N VAL A 388 6.50 3.35 -5.51
CA VAL A 388 6.36 4.70 -4.94
C VAL A 388 5.84 5.66 -6.00
N GLY A 389 4.91 6.52 -5.61
CA GLY A 389 4.42 7.62 -6.45
C GLY A 389 5.00 8.95 -5.97
N PHE A 390 5.75 9.66 -6.82
CA PHE A 390 6.48 10.87 -6.38
C PHE A 390 5.58 12.06 -6.04
N VAL A 391 4.26 11.98 -6.26
CA VAL A 391 3.31 13.03 -5.84
C VAL A 391 2.30 12.52 -4.79
N ASP A 392 2.59 11.38 -4.16
CA ASP A 392 1.77 10.79 -3.12
C ASP A 392 1.77 11.63 -1.83
N VAL A 393 0.61 12.20 -1.48
CA VAL A 393 0.38 12.97 -0.24
C VAL A 393 -0.06 12.13 0.95
N THR A 394 -0.44 10.88 0.69
CA THR A 394 -0.92 9.94 1.70
C THR A 394 0.28 9.22 2.30
N CYS A 395 1.08 8.57 1.46
CA CYS A 395 2.31 7.89 1.82
C CYS A 395 3.47 8.63 1.14
N PRO A 396 4.05 9.66 1.78
CA PRO A 396 5.08 10.47 1.17
C PRO A 396 6.21 9.62 0.58
N PRO A 397 6.78 10.02 -0.57
CA PRO A 397 7.88 9.29 -1.19
C PRO A 397 9.07 9.09 -0.26
N THR A 398 9.36 10.11 0.55
CA THR A 398 10.43 10.07 1.55
C THR A 398 10.20 8.98 2.61
N SER A 399 8.96 8.76 3.07
CA SER A 399 8.66 7.66 3.99
C SER A 399 8.80 6.29 3.33
N CYS A 400 8.44 6.19 2.04
CA CYS A 400 8.58 4.95 1.28
C CYS A 400 10.05 4.58 1.06
N TYR A 401 10.88 5.57 0.69
CA TYR A 401 12.32 5.39 0.51
C TYR A 401 13.05 5.12 1.82
N ALA A 402 12.68 5.76 2.94
CA ALA A 402 13.24 5.44 4.24
C ALA A 402 13.08 3.94 4.57
N ALA A 403 11.92 3.35 4.26
CA ALA A 403 11.71 1.91 4.42
C ALA A 403 12.50 1.07 3.39
N TYR A 404 12.48 1.45 2.12
CA TYR A 404 13.22 0.74 1.05
C TYR A 404 14.73 0.70 1.33
N ASN A 405 15.30 1.83 1.75
CA ASN A 405 16.73 1.95 2.02
C ASN A 405 17.16 1.10 3.22
N ALA A 406 16.27 0.89 4.20
CA ALA A 406 16.51 0.03 5.35
C ALA A 406 16.47 -1.49 5.05
N LEU A 407 15.86 -1.94 3.95
CA LEU A 407 15.78 -3.37 3.59
C LEU A 407 17.16 -4.02 3.37
N LEU A 408 17.29 -5.29 3.78
CA LEU A 408 18.55 -6.05 3.68
C LEU A 408 18.60 -7.05 2.51
N GLY A 409 17.45 -7.57 2.07
CA GLY A 409 17.37 -8.50 0.92
C GLY A 409 17.48 -7.80 -0.44
N GLU A 410 17.52 -8.60 -1.51
CA GLU A 410 17.54 -8.08 -2.89
C GLU A 410 16.29 -7.27 -3.15
N LYS A 411 16.44 -6.01 -3.59
CA LYS A 411 15.34 -5.04 -3.57
C LYS A 411 15.24 -4.22 -4.84
N THR A 412 14.04 -4.11 -5.40
CA THR A 412 13.74 -3.27 -6.57
C THR A 412 12.65 -2.25 -6.22
N MET A 413 12.77 -1.02 -6.74
CA MET A 413 11.76 0.03 -6.62
C MET A 413 11.15 0.35 -7.98
N ILE A 414 9.83 0.43 -8.06
CA ILE A 414 9.08 1.00 -9.19
C ILE A 414 8.70 2.43 -8.82
N SER A 415 9.43 3.40 -9.39
CA SER A 415 9.23 4.82 -9.16
C SER A 415 8.38 5.44 -10.26
N GLU A 416 7.31 6.15 -9.87
CA GLU A 416 6.36 6.75 -10.80
C GLU A 416 6.25 8.27 -10.55
N PRO A 417 6.89 9.10 -11.39
CA PRO A 417 6.98 10.55 -11.18
C PRO A 417 5.62 11.29 -11.10
N LEU A 418 4.60 10.76 -11.78
CA LEU A 418 3.27 11.37 -11.88
C LEU A 418 2.23 10.68 -10.98
N MET A 419 2.59 9.60 -10.30
CA MET A 419 1.66 8.81 -9.53
C MET A 419 1.47 9.40 -8.13
N GLY A 420 0.21 9.58 -7.72
CA GLY A 420 -0.17 9.85 -6.33
C GLY A 420 -0.33 8.56 -5.51
N HIS A 421 -1.32 8.51 -4.62
CA HIS A 421 -1.61 7.32 -3.83
C HIS A 421 -2.40 6.26 -4.60
N ASN A 422 -1.75 5.51 -5.50
CA ASN A 422 -2.42 4.55 -6.39
C ASN A 422 -1.69 3.20 -6.46
N ALA A 423 -2.43 2.18 -6.90
CA ALA A 423 -1.94 0.85 -7.23
C ALA A 423 -2.41 0.46 -8.65
N PRO A 424 -1.81 1.03 -9.70
CA PRO A 424 -2.23 0.78 -11.07
C PRO A 424 -1.97 -0.68 -11.50
N LYS A 425 -2.65 -1.10 -12.57
CA LYS A 425 -2.61 -2.49 -13.06
C LYS A 425 -1.20 -3.00 -13.35
N HIS A 426 -0.31 -2.15 -13.87
CA HIS A 426 1.06 -2.56 -14.20
C HIS A 426 1.88 -2.85 -12.94
N ILE A 427 1.70 -2.11 -11.84
CA ILE A 427 2.32 -2.42 -10.54
C ILE A 427 1.78 -3.75 -9.99
N HIS A 428 0.45 -3.95 -10.01
CA HIS A 428 -0.14 -5.23 -9.61
C HIS A 428 0.39 -6.41 -10.42
N LYS A 429 0.60 -6.21 -11.73
CA LYS A 429 1.18 -7.20 -12.62
C LYS A 429 2.64 -7.47 -12.25
N ALA A 430 3.47 -6.43 -12.15
CA ALA A 430 4.89 -6.54 -11.81
C ALA A 430 5.10 -7.27 -10.48
N PHE A 431 4.29 -6.97 -9.47
CA PHE A 431 4.35 -7.65 -8.18
C PHE A 431 4.04 -9.14 -8.30
N PHE A 432 2.97 -9.50 -9.03
CA PHE A 432 2.59 -10.89 -9.18
C PHE A 432 3.56 -11.67 -10.09
N ASP A 433 4.08 -11.04 -11.13
CA ASP A 433 5.14 -11.61 -11.98
C ASP A 433 6.39 -11.92 -11.14
N ARG A 434 6.80 -10.99 -10.26
CA ARG A 434 7.94 -11.22 -9.34
C ARG A 434 7.68 -12.40 -8.40
N VAL A 435 6.44 -12.59 -7.92
CA VAL A 435 6.07 -13.78 -7.14
C VAL A 435 6.27 -15.06 -7.95
N LEU A 436 5.74 -15.11 -9.17
CA LEU A 436 5.86 -16.29 -10.02
C LEU A 436 7.33 -16.62 -10.31
N GLN A 437 8.12 -15.61 -10.63
CA GLN A 437 9.57 -15.74 -10.84
C GLN A 437 10.28 -16.27 -9.58
N HIS A 438 9.97 -15.72 -8.41
CA HIS A 438 10.58 -16.13 -7.14
C HIS A 438 10.28 -17.59 -6.80
N VAL A 439 9.04 -18.01 -7.01
CA VAL A 439 8.61 -19.40 -6.80
C VAL A 439 9.31 -20.33 -7.79
N GLU A 440 9.40 -19.96 -9.07
CA GLU A 440 10.06 -20.76 -10.10
C GLU A 440 11.56 -20.94 -9.82
N GLN A 441 12.26 -19.86 -9.44
CA GLN A 441 13.68 -19.88 -9.08
C GLN A 441 13.99 -20.72 -7.83
N SER A 442 13.01 -20.90 -6.95
CA SER A 442 13.17 -21.65 -5.70
C SER A 442 12.85 -23.15 -5.86
N GLN A 443 12.42 -23.59 -7.04
CA GLN A 443 12.24 -25.03 -7.30
C GLN A 443 13.62 -25.70 -7.39
N PRO A 444 13.84 -26.85 -6.73
CA PRO A 444 15.07 -27.60 -6.90
C PRO A 444 15.23 -27.93 -8.38
N ALA A 445 16.44 -27.68 -8.93
CA ALA A 445 16.75 -28.02 -10.31
C ALA A 445 16.31 -29.47 -10.56
N ALA A 446 15.39 -29.66 -11.51
CA ALA A 446 14.90 -30.99 -11.85
C ALA A 446 16.12 -31.89 -12.08
N ALA A 447 16.25 -32.95 -11.28
CA ALA A 447 17.30 -33.93 -11.47
C ALA A 447 17.17 -34.46 -12.91
N LYS A 448 18.09 -34.04 -13.78
CA LYS A 448 18.17 -34.50 -15.16
C LYS A 448 18.72 -35.91 -15.23
#